data_AF-Q8GXA5-F1
#
_entry.id   AF-Q8GXA5-F1
#
_cell.length_a   1.000
_cell.length_b   1.000
_cell.length_c   1.000
_cell.angle_alpha   90.00
_cell.angle_beta   90.00
_cell.angle_gamma   90.00
#
_symmetry.space_group_name_H-M   'P 1'
#
loop_
_entity.id
_entity.type
_entity.pdbx_description
1 polymer ?
#
loop_
_entity_poly.entity_id
_entity_poly.type
_entity_poly.pdbx_seq_one_letter_code
_entity_poly.pdbx_strand_id
1 'polypeptide(L)'
;MNQTETTTDDDNNNSKPAETESTTTAPEWITETINGGSFCHVDLETGTNGWASPPGNVFSLRSNNYFTPTKQKSPGGDYLLSLAAVDWLKSTTKKLDHILSRPDNRVIHALKTSQSSSFIFAVNFQVPGKEHYNLVSTSQHKNQSLQIHSSTNSSIQTKIHFATRGSKSLAML
;
A
#
# COMPACT_ATOMS: atom_id res chain seq x y z
N MET A 1 1.24 72.21 19.09
CA MET A 1 2.07 71.07 19.55
C MET A 1 1.14 69.99 20.06
N ASN A 2 1.27 68.69 19.75
CA ASN A 2 2.15 68.01 18.78
C ASN A 2 1.43 66.75 18.26
N GLN A 3 1.94 66.17 17.15
CA GLN A 3 1.61 64.83 16.66
C GLN A 3 2.67 63.83 17.14
N THR A 4 2.31 62.55 17.28
CA THR A 4 3.24 61.40 17.07
C THR A 4 2.46 60.12 16.70
N GLU A 5 3.05 59.31 15.83
CA GLU A 5 2.71 57.93 15.43
C GLU A 5 3.35 56.90 16.40
N THR A 6 3.29 55.55 16.29
CA THR A 6 2.82 54.56 15.28
C THR A 6 1.77 53.60 15.94
N THR A 7 1.44 52.34 15.57
CA THR A 7 2.03 51.27 14.73
C THR A 7 0.95 50.31 14.19
N THR A 8 1.26 49.61 13.10
CA THR A 8 0.47 48.55 12.43
C THR A 8 0.68 47.17 13.07
N ASP A 9 -0.29 46.26 12.92
CA ASP A 9 -0.06 44.85 12.54
C ASP A 9 -1.36 44.27 11.94
N ASP A 10 -1.25 43.47 10.85
CA ASP A 10 -2.37 42.97 10.03
C ASP A 10 -2.55 41.44 10.16
N ASP A 11 -3.67 40.97 10.74
CA ASP A 11 -4.00 39.54 10.82
C ASP A 11 -5.05 39.11 9.77
N ASN A 12 -4.58 38.88 8.54
CA ASN A 12 -5.39 38.34 7.44
C ASN A 12 -5.67 36.83 7.63
N ASN A 13 -6.81 36.50 8.26
CA ASN A 13 -7.28 35.12 8.42
C ASN A 13 -7.78 34.52 7.08
N ASN A 14 -6.83 34.08 6.26
CA ASN A 14 -7.09 33.31 5.04
C ASN A 14 -7.61 31.90 5.40
N SER A 15 -8.92 31.70 5.27
CA SER A 15 -9.58 30.41 5.53
C SER A 15 -9.13 29.33 4.54
N LYS A 16 -8.12 28.54 4.94
CA LYS A 16 -7.65 27.33 4.25
C LYS A 16 -8.86 26.47 3.82
N PRO A 17 -9.01 26.11 2.53
CA PRO A 17 -10.04 25.17 2.10
C PRO A 17 -9.87 23.84 2.82
N ALA A 18 -10.96 23.33 3.40
CA ALA A 18 -10.99 21.96 3.90
C ALA A 18 -10.97 21.01 2.70
N GLU A 19 -9.88 20.24 2.57
CA GLU A 19 -9.84 19.13 1.62
C GLU A 19 -10.87 18.10 2.09
N THR A 20 -11.99 18.01 1.38
CA THR A 20 -13.07 17.09 1.70
C THR A 20 -12.59 15.66 1.50
N GLU A 21 -12.31 14.96 2.60
CA GLU A 21 -12.04 13.52 2.59
C GLU A 21 -13.22 12.80 1.95
N SER A 22 -13.03 12.33 0.71
CA SER A 22 -14.04 11.58 -0.02
C SER A 22 -14.04 10.14 0.47
N THR A 23 -14.68 9.93 1.63
CA THR A 23 -14.82 8.64 2.33
C THR A 23 -15.59 7.62 1.49
N THR A 24 -14.92 7.11 0.47
CA THR A 24 -15.41 6.10 -0.46
C THR A 24 -15.44 4.79 0.30
N THR A 25 -16.60 4.45 0.87
CA THR A 25 -16.82 3.21 1.61
C THR A 25 -16.32 2.02 0.80
N ALA A 26 -15.32 1.31 1.33
CA ALA A 26 -14.72 0.19 0.62
C ALA A 26 -15.79 -0.90 0.37
N PRO A 27 -15.83 -1.52 -0.83
CA PRO A 27 -16.69 -2.66 -1.12
C PRO A 27 -16.71 -3.69 0.02
N GLU A 28 -17.90 -4.20 0.35
CA GLU A 28 -18.15 -5.08 1.51
C GLU A 28 -17.16 -6.25 1.59
N TRP A 29 -16.90 -6.92 0.46
CA TRP A 29 -15.96 -8.04 0.36
C TRP A 29 -14.50 -7.68 0.72
N ILE A 30 -14.09 -6.42 0.52
CA ILE A 30 -12.75 -5.94 0.94
C ILE A 30 -12.74 -5.76 2.46
N THR A 31 -13.81 -5.20 3.03
CA THR A 31 -13.97 -5.06 4.48
C THR A 31 -14.02 -6.44 5.16
N GLU A 32 -14.65 -7.44 4.54
CA GLU A 32 -14.58 -8.85 4.95
C GLU A 32 -13.14 -9.37 4.96
N THR A 33 -12.40 -9.24 3.84
CA THR A 33 -11.07 -9.85 3.70
C THR A 33 -9.99 -9.19 4.55
N ILE A 34 -10.13 -7.90 4.83
CA ILE A 34 -9.27 -7.11 5.72
C ILE A 34 -9.39 -7.59 7.17
N ASN A 35 -10.62 -7.85 7.62
CA ASN A 35 -10.90 -8.18 9.02
C ASN A 35 -10.85 -9.69 9.32
N GLY A 36 -11.13 -10.57 8.35
CA GLY A 36 -11.05 -12.03 8.50
C GLY A 36 -9.62 -12.61 8.51
N GLY A 37 -8.61 -11.81 8.83
CA GLY A 37 -7.18 -12.09 8.67
C GLY A 37 -6.53 -12.91 9.77
N SER A 38 -5.42 -13.58 9.43
CA SER A 38 -4.50 -14.14 10.44
C SER A 38 -3.82 -13.05 11.27
N PHE A 39 -3.69 -11.85 10.71
CA PHE A 39 -3.32 -10.63 11.42
C PHE A 39 -4.50 -9.65 11.35
N CYS A 40 -4.84 -9.03 12.48
CA CYS A 40 -5.84 -7.97 12.54
C CYS A 40 -5.36 -6.73 11.78
N HIS A 41 -6.26 -6.04 11.08
CA HIS A 41 -6.01 -4.68 10.66
C HIS A 41 -6.06 -3.76 11.89
N VAL A 42 -5.09 -2.86 12.03
CA VAL A 42 -4.94 -1.98 13.21
C VAL A 42 -4.67 -0.53 12.79
N ASP A 43 -4.81 0.39 13.74
CA ASP A 43 -4.34 1.76 13.58
C ASP A 43 -2.82 1.80 13.34
N LEU A 44 -2.35 2.80 12.59
CA LEU A 44 -0.97 2.93 12.16
C LEU A 44 -0.03 3.33 13.31
N GLU A 45 -0.45 4.27 14.16
CA GLU A 45 0.42 4.92 15.15
C GLU A 45 0.25 4.30 16.55
N THR A 46 -0.93 3.77 16.86
CA THR A 46 -1.29 3.18 18.16
C THR A 46 -1.51 1.67 18.13
N GLY A 47 -1.56 1.06 16.94
CA GLY A 47 -1.81 -0.38 16.77
C GLY A 47 -0.66 -1.26 17.24
N THR A 48 -1.01 -2.47 17.70
CA THR A 48 -0.03 -3.52 18.07
C THR A 48 -0.49 -4.88 17.56
N ASN A 49 0.47 -5.78 17.30
CA ASN A 49 0.23 -7.18 16.90
C ASN A 49 -0.66 -7.39 15.65
N GLY A 50 -0.73 -6.40 14.77
CA GLY A 50 -1.52 -6.43 13.53
C GLY A 50 -0.76 -5.85 12.34
N TRP A 51 -1.50 -5.48 11.29
CA TRP A 51 -1.00 -4.80 10.11
C TRP A 51 -1.77 -3.50 9.84
N ALA A 52 -1.07 -2.52 9.29
CA ALA A 52 -1.64 -1.28 8.78
C ALA A 52 -0.96 -0.96 7.44
N SER A 53 -1.62 -0.19 6.57
CA SER A 53 -0.97 0.40 5.40
C SER A 53 -0.38 1.77 5.81
N PRO A 54 0.96 1.95 5.84
CA PRO A 54 1.55 3.26 6.09
C PRO A 54 1.21 4.26 4.96
N PRO A 55 1.41 5.58 5.12
CA PRO A 55 1.10 6.57 4.09
C PRO A 55 2.16 6.55 2.97
N GLY A 56 1.76 6.57 1.70
CA GLY A 56 2.71 6.33 0.59
C GLY A 56 3.76 7.43 0.39
N ASN A 57 3.52 8.63 0.94
CA ASN A 57 4.49 9.73 0.93
C ASN A 57 5.73 9.47 1.81
N VAL A 58 5.69 8.57 2.80
CA VAL A 58 6.85 8.27 3.67
C VAL A 58 7.97 7.50 2.93
N PHE A 59 7.65 6.88 1.80
CA PHE A 59 8.62 6.16 0.98
C PHE A 59 9.31 7.09 -0.01
N SER A 60 10.60 7.35 0.19
CA SER A 60 11.41 8.11 -0.77
C SER A 60 11.83 7.26 -1.97
N LEU A 61 11.10 7.39 -3.08
CA LEU A 61 11.39 6.74 -4.35
C LEU A 61 12.52 7.45 -5.12
N ARG A 62 13.03 6.78 -6.16
CA ARG A 62 14.00 7.36 -7.10
C ARG A 62 13.24 8.25 -8.09
N SER A 63 13.54 9.55 -8.11
CA SER A 63 12.97 10.46 -9.11
C SER A 63 13.60 10.23 -10.50
N ASN A 64 13.03 10.82 -11.55
CA ASN A 64 13.62 10.80 -12.91
C ASN A 64 15.07 11.31 -12.92
N ASN A 65 15.41 12.24 -12.02
CA ASN A 65 16.75 12.82 -11.89
C ASN A 65 17.70 11.99 -11.00
N TYR A 66 17.32 10.80 -10.54
CA TYR A 66 18.11 10.00 -9.59
C TYR A 66 19.49 9.56 -10.12
N PHE A 67 19.68 9.50 -11.44
CA PHE A 67 20.97 9.18 -12.05
C PHE A 67 21.88 10.41 -12.27
N THR A 68 21.40 11.62 -11.96
CA THR A 68 22.24 12.84 -11.91
C THR A 68 23.10 12.87 -10.63
N PRO A 69 24.14 13.72 -10.54
CA PRO A 69 25.02 13.78 -9.37
C PRO A 69 24.31 14.02 -8.03
N THR A 70 23.14 14.68 -8.02
CA THR A 70 22.35 14.97 -6.81
C THR A 70 21.62 13.75 -6.25
N LYS A 71 21.45 12.67 -7.05
CA LYS A 71 20.73 11.45 -6.69
C LYS A 71 19.33 11.69 -6.12
N GLN A 72 18.63 12.68 -6.69
CA GLN A 72 17.36 13.20 -6.21
C GLN A 72 16.31 12.09 -5.99
N LYS A 73 15.69 12.11 -4.80
CA LYS A 73 14.52 11.30 -4.45
C LYS A 73 13.26 12.15 -4.40
N SER A 74 12.10 11.51 -4.45
CA SER A 74 10.78 12.12 -4.25
C SER A 74 9.92 11.25 -3.32
N PRO A 75 8.91 11.81 -2.63
CA PRO A 75 7.86 11.02 -1.97
C PRO A 75 7.20 10.05 -2.96
N GLY A 76 6.63 8.95 -2.44
CA GLY A 76 6.01 7.92 -3.27
C GLY A 76 4.64 8.29 -3.85
N GLY A 77 3.92 9.21 -3.20
CA GLY A 77 2.52 9.50 -3.53
C GLY A 77 1.58 8.35 -3.12
N ASP A 78 0.38 8.32 -3.70
CA ASP A 78 -0.62 7.30 -3.38
C ASP A 78 -0.35 5.93 -4.01
N TYR A 79 -0.75 4.87 -3.30
CA TYR A 79 -0.68 3.51 -3.81
C TYR A 79 -1.70 3.26 -4.92
N LEU A 80 -1.23 2.62 -6.00
CA LEU A 80 -2.06 2.07 -7.08
C LEU A 80 -2.93 0.90 -6.62
N LEU A 81 -2.41 0.06 -5.71
CA LEU A 81 -3.10 -1.09 -5.11
C LEU A 81 -3.35 -0.81 -3.62
N SER A 82 -4.55 -1.11 -3.12
CA SER A 82 -4.83 -1.16 -1.68
C SER A 82 -4.60 -2.57 -1.14
N LEU A 83 -3.98 -2.70 0.03
CA LEU A 83 -3.82 -3.97 0.72
C LEU A 83 -5.19 -4.46 1.24
N ALA A 84 -5.58 -5.68 0.88
CA ALA A 84 -6.92 -6.24 1.13
C ALA A 84 -6.91 -7.43 2.11
N ALA A 85 -5.75 -8.03 2.37
CA ALA A 85 -5.55 -9.09 3.35
C ALA A 85 -4.07 -9.29 3.70
N VAL A 86 -3.80 -9.68 4.95
CA VAL A 86 -2.50 -10.23 5.39
C VAL A 86 -2.74 -11.53 6.17
N ASP A 87 -2.01 -12.59 5.81
CA ASP A 87 -2.18 -13.93 6.37
C ASP A 87 -0.87 -14.64 6.72
N TRP A 88 -0.95 -15.54 7.70
CA TRP A 88 0.15 -16.35 8.18
C TRP A 88 -0.13 -17.84 7.92
N LEU A 89 0.14 -18.29 6.70
CA LEU A 89 -0.19 -19.64 6.27
C LEU A 89 0.93 -20.63 6.65
N LYS A 90 0.57 -21.66 7.40
CA LYS A 90 1.44 -22.78 7.79
C LYS A 90 1.20 -24.01 6.92
N SER A 91 2.26 -24.71 6.54
CA SER A 91 2.19 -25.99 5.84
C SER A 91 3.24 -26.97 6.39
N THR A 92 2.78 -28.12 6.87
CA THR A 92 3.61 -29.15 7.51
C THR A 92 4.33 -30.05 6.50
N THR A 93 3.82 -30.15 5.27
CA THR A 93 4.19 -31.24 4.34
C THR A 93 4.94 -30.78 3.10
N LYS A 94 4.65 -29.57 2.57
CA LYS A 94 5.25 -29.01 1.35
C LYS A 94 5.27 -27.49 1.36
N LYS A 95 6.14 -26.90 0.52
CA LYS A 95 6.10 -25.49 0.12
C LYS A 95 4.70 -25.10 -0.40
N LEU A 96 4.26 -23.86 -0.11
CA LEU A 96 3.00 -23.32 -0.61
C LEU A 96 3.23 -22.53 -1.90
N ASP A 97 2.96 -23.19 -3.02
CA ASP A 97 2.85 -22.58 -4.34
C ASP A 97 1.39 -22.24 -4.68
N HIS A 98 1.19 -21.34 -5.66
CA HIS A 98 -0.12 -20.95 -6.20
C HIS A 98 -1.18 -20.56 -5.15
N ILE A 99 -0.81 -19.71 -4.18
CA ILE A 99 -1.65 -19.39 -3.00
C ILE A 99 -3.03 -18.80 -3.36
N LEU A 100 -3.16 -18.10 -4.49
CA LEU A 100 -4.44 -17.58 -4.97
C LEU A 100 -5.37 -18.66 -5.57
N SER A 101 -4.86 -19.84 -5.96
CA SER A 101 -5.69 -20.95 -6.45
C SER A 101 -6.03 -21.96 -5.36
N ARG A 102 -5.74 -21.68 -4.08
CA ARG A 102 -6.15 -22.52 -2.95
C ARG A 102 -7.68 -22.45 -2.75
N PRO A 103 -8.34 -23.56 -2.38
CA PRO A 103 -9.79 -23.57 -2.12
C PRO A 103 -10.19 -22.76 -0.88
N ASP A 104 -9.28 -22.58 0.08
CA ASP A 104 -9.47 -21.83 1.33
C ASP A 104 -8.96 -20.38 1.28
N ASN A 105 -8.64 -19.86 0.08
CA ASN A 105 -8.23 -18.46 -0.06
C ASN A 105 -9.44 -17.51 0.10
N ARG A 106 -9.63 -16.92 1.28
CA ARG A 106 -10.79 -16.04 1.54
C ARG A 106 -10.88 -14.84 0.58
N VAL A 107 -9.76 -14.30 0.10
CA VAL A 107 -9.78 -13.13 -0.80
C VAL A 107 -10.40 -13.50 -2.14
N ILE A 108 -9.98 -14.64 -2.69
CA ILE A 108 -10.53 -15.17 -3.94
C ILE A 108 -11.94 -15.74 -3.75
N HIS A 109 -12.32 -16.16 -2.55
CA HIS A 109 -13.70 -16.51 -2.21
C HIS A 109 -14.61 -15.27 -2.19
N ALA A 110 -14.28 -14.25 -1.39
CA ALA A 110 -15.05 -13.02 -1.24
C ALA A 110 -15.17 -12.24 -2.57
N LEU A 111 -14.09 -12.20 -3.37
CA LEU A 111 -14.10 -11.63 -4.73
C LEU A 111 -15.12 -12.34 -5.65
N LYS A 112 -15.19 -13.68 -5.59
CA LYS A 112 -16.14 -14.46 -6.40
C LYS A 112 -17.58 -14.28 -5.93
N THR A 113 -17.82 -14.33 -4.62
CA THR A 113 -19.14 -14.15 -4.02
C THR A 113 -19.73 -12.77 -4.31
N SER A 114 -18.89 -11.73 -4.27
CA SER A 114 -19.26 -10.37 -4.66
C SER A 114 -19.31 -10.11 -6.18
N GLN A 115 -19.01 -11.12 -7.00
CA GLN A 115 -18.94 -11.04 -8.47
C GLN A 115 -18.02 -9.91 -8.98
N SER A 116 -16.98 -9.57 -8.21
CA SER A 116 -16.10 -8.44 -8.49
C SER A 116 -15.02 -8.79 -9.52
N SER A 117 -14.75 -7.85 -10.44
CA SER A 117 -13.68 -7.94 -11.44
C SER A 117 -12.35 -7.30 -10.99
N SER A 118 -12.19 -6.96 -9.70
CA SER A 118 -10.96 -6.32 -9.19
C SER A 118 -9.71 -7.16 -9.51
N PHE A 119 -8.69 -6.50 -10.06
CA PHE A 119 -7.37 -7.11 -10.22
C PHE A 119 -6.75 -7.39 -8.85
N ILE A 120 -6.39 -8.66 -8.60
CA ILE A 120 -5.72 -9.12 -7.39
C ILE A 120 -4.25 -9.42 -7.67
N PHE A 121 -3.38 -8.94 -6.79
CA PHE A 121 -1.96 -9.28 -6.73
C PHE A 121 -1.60 -9.79 -5.33
N ALA A 122 -0.75 -10.81 -5.24
CA ALA A 122 -0.32 -11.36 -3.95
C ALA A 122 1.19 -11.59 -3.89
N VAL A 123 1.78 -11.22 -2.75
CA VAL A 123 3.17 -11.51 -2.36
C VAL A 123 3.16 -12.68 -1.38
N ASN A 124 4.08 -13.63 -1.54
CA ASN A 124 4.37 -14.64 -0.53
C ASN A 124 5.81 -14.49 -0.03
N PHE A 125 5.98 -14.23 1.27
CA PHE A 125 7.24 -14.36 1.96
C PHE A 125 7.30 -15.73 2.65
N GLN A 126 7.91 -16.70 1.97
CA GLN A 126 8.11 -18.03 2.53
C GLN A 126 9.37 -18.09 3.41
N VAL A 127 9.20 -18.56 4.65
CA VAL A 127 10.29 -18.96 5.55
C VAL A 127 10.47 -20.48 5.48
N PRO A 128 11.63 -20.99 5.02
CA PRO A 128 11.93 -22.43 5.04
C PRO A 128 12.28 -22.91 6.45
N GLY A 129 11.91 -24.15 6.78
CA GLY A 129 12.16 -24.78 8.07
C GLY A 129 11.60 -26.21 8.11
N LYS A 130 11.52 -26.81 9.30
CA LYS A 130 10.85 -28.11 9.53
C LYS A 130 9.36 -28.07 9.13
N GLU A 131 8.77 -26.89 9.22
CA GLU A 131 7.43 -26.56 8.74
C GLU A 131 7.58 -25.30 7.89
N HIS A 132 6.78 -25.14 6.83
CA HIS A 132 6.84 -23.99 5.94
C HIS A 132 5.87 -22.91 6.41
N TYR A 133 6.41 -21.75 6.79
CA TYR A 133 5.65 -20.56 7.14
C TYR A 133 5.63 -19.59 5.97
N ASN A 134 4.49 -18.96 5.71
CA ASN A 134 4.24 -18.13 4.54
C ASN A 134 3.46 -16.88 4.99
N LEU A 135 4.13 -15.73 5.01
CA LEU A 135 3.44 -14.44 5.20
C LEU A 135 2.93 -13.99 3.83
N VAL A 136 1.62 -13.94 3.68
CA VAL A 136 0.93 -13.63 2.43
C VAL A 136 0.31 -12.25 2.55
N SER A 137 0.67 -11.33 1.64
CA SER A 137 0.04 -10.02 1.52
C SER A 137 -0.69 -9.94 0.18
N THR A 138 -2.00 -9.74 0.22
CA THR A 138 -2.85 -9.70 -0.99
C THR A 138 -3.45 -8.31 -1.15
N SER A 139 -3.16 -7.67 -2.28
CA SER A 139 -3.59 -6.31 -2.61
C SER A 139 -4.49 -6.31 -3.85
N GLN A 140 -5.42 -5.36 -3.90
CA GLN A 140 -6.40 -5.20 -4.98
C GLN A 140 -6.31 -3.80 -5.61
N HIS A 141 -6.54 -3.69 -6.92
CA HIS A 141 -6.52 -2.40 -7.60
C HIS A 141 -7.73 -1.53 -7.22
N LYS A 142 -7.50 -0.26 -6.89
CA LYS A 142 -8.54 0.66 -6.39
C LYS A 142 -9.73 0.85 -7.36
N ASN A 143 -9.56 0.57 -8.65
CA ASN A 143 -10.61 0.69 -9.67
C ASN A 143 -10.85 -0.65 -10.39
N GLN A 144 -12.09 -0.90 -10.83
CA GLN A 144 -12.51 -2.18 -11.42
C GLN A 144 -11.89 -2.51 -12.80
N SER A 145 -11.12 -1.60 -13.40
CA SER A 145 -10.34 -1.85 -14.62
C SER A 145 -8.90 -1.33 -14.51
N LEU A 146 -7.96 -2.11 -15.05
CA LEU A 146 -6.59 -1.69 -15.32
C LEU A 146 -6.46 -1.33 -16.80
N GLN A 147 -6.53 -0.04 -17.13
CA GLN A 147 -6.21 0.45 -18.47
C GLN A 147 -4.68 0.54 -18.63
N ILE A 148 -4.06 -0.58 -19.00
CA ILE A 148 -2.61 -0.63 -19.28
C ILE A 148 -2.34 0.04 -20.63
N HIS A 149 -2.23 1.37 -20.62
CA HIS A 149 -1.77 2.13 -21.78
C HIS A 149 -0.31 1.77 -22.09
N SER A 150 -0.12 0.98 -23.15
CA SER A 150 1.18 0.59 -23.66
C SER A 150 1.90 1.75 -24.35
N SER A 151 2.44 2.67 -23.55
CA SER A 151 3.39 3.68 -24.05
C SER A 151 4.60 2.98 -24.66
N THR A 152 4.75 3.08 -25.98
CA THR A 152 5.83 2.45 -26.75
C THR A 152 7.23 3.05 -26.51
N ASN A 153 7.38 3.93 -25.51
CA ASN A 153 8.65 4.59 -25.16
C ASN A 153 8.91 4.75 -23.65
N SER A 154 8.30 3.94 -22.78
CA SER A 154 8.81 3.77 -21.41
C SER A 154 8.73 2.33 -20.91
N SER A 155 9.79 1.87 -20.25
CA SER A 155 9.81 0.57 -19.58
C SER A 155 9.02 0.68 -18.26
N ILE A 156 7.74 0.33 -18.29
CA ILE A 156 6.86 0.32 -17.11
C ILE A 156 7.23 -0.88 -16.21
N GLN A 157 8.35 -0.73 -15.52
CA GLN A 157 8.82 -1.62 -14.47
C GLN A 157 7.97 -1.40 -13.20
N THR A 158 6.91 -2.19 -13.02
CA THR A 158 6.09 -2.21 -11.79
C THR A 158 6.90 -2.81 -10.63
N LYS A 159 7.85 -2.02 -10.13
CA LYS A 159 8.94 -2.51 -9.29
C LYS A 159 8.57 -2.49 -7.82
N ILE A 160 8.11 -3.63 -7.33
CA ILE A 160 7.74 -3.84 -5.93
C ILE A 160 9.00 -3.69 -5.05
N HIS A 161 9.04 -2.61 -4.28
CA HIS A 161 10.21 -2.24 -3.48
C HIS A 161 9.96 -2.50 -2.00
N PHE A 162 10.45 -3.64 -1.49
CA PHE A 162 10.44 -3.91 -0.05
C PHE A 162 11.56 -3.14 0.66
N ALA A 163 11.19 -2.29 1.61
CA ALA A 163 12.11 -1.47 2.41
C ALA A 163 12.39 -2.15 3.75
N THR A 164 13.46 -2.94 3.83
CA THR A 164 13.98 -3.45 5.11
C THR A 164 14.77 -2.36 5.84
N ARG A 165 14.55 -2.21 7.15
CA ARG A 165 15.31 -1.27 8.00
C ARG A 165 16.69 -1.84 8.36
N GLY A 166 17.55 -1.99 7.36
CA GLY A 166 18.90 -2.51 7.49
C GLY A 166 19.57 -2.70 6.11
N SER A 167 20.84 -2.36 6.00
CA SER A 167 21.53 -2.22 4.71
C SER A 167 21.71 -3.53 3.93
N LYS A 168 20.72 -3.89 3.10
CA LYS A 168 20.84 -4.55 1.79
C LYS A 168 19.45 -4.65 1.12
N SER A 169 19.18 -3.76 0.15
CA SER A 169 17.97 -3.85 -0.66
C SER A 169 18.16 -4.92 -1.74
N LEU A 170 17.49 -6.07 -1.56
CA LEU A 170 17.38 -7.08 -2.60
C LEU A 170 16.31 -6.63 -3.60
N ALA A 171 16.70 -6.38 -4.84
CA ALA A 171 15.76 -6.21 -5.94
C ALA A 171 15.60 -7.55 -6.67
N MET A 172 14.40 -8.13 -6.61
CA MET A 172 13.98 -9.04 -7.66
C MET A 172 13.54 -8.21 -8.88
N LEU A 173 13.82 -8.78 -10.05
CA LEU A 173 13.37 -8.35 -11.38
C LEU A 173 12.33 -9.36 -11.87
#